data_AF-A0A9P7YIX5-F1
#
_entry.id   AF-A0A9P7YIX5-F1
#
_cell.length_a   1.000
_cell.length_b   1.000
_cell.length_c   1.000
_cell.angle_alpha   90.00
_cell.angle_beta   90.00
_cell.angle_gamma   90.00
#
_symmetry.space_group_name_H-M   'P 1'
#
loop_
_entity.id
_entity.type
_entity.pdbx_description
1 polymer ?
#
loop_
_entity_poly.entity_id
_entity_poly.type
_entity_poly.pdbx_seq_one_letter_code
_entity_poly.pdbx_strand_id
1 'polypeptide(L)'
;NGLSKLTTKINKKSKLFLNREAPQILFPNPFNAWKMTHLVPERATDAYARERAVVMKATKESGVEVVVKSDRSLYDSDELVEMNGSPPIMTITPAQNARGKIGGVPRLIPVPKFIPDSGETPLDSDQDQSRQSLDFNSKPREHDEKSHDNLTGPNGDFEPTTLEEVGFLTTTEHRGGENLARRPGKGRCQTRRQR
;
A
#
# COMPACT_ATOMS: atom_id res chain seq x y z
N ASN A 1 9.84 -5.72 9.48
CA ASN A 1 9.50 -6.16 8.09
C ASN A 1 8.58 -7.38 8.10
N GLY A 2 7.27 -7.20 8.29
CA GLY A 2 6.30 -8.30 8.37
C GLY A 2 5.88 -8.87 7.01
N LEU A 3 5.62 -8.00 6.03
CA LEU A 3 5.17 -8.39 4.70
C LEU A 3 6.26 -9.11 3.90
N SER A 4 7.48 -8.56 3.84
CA SER A 4 8.61 -9.21 3.15
C SER A 4 8.84 -10.65 3.64
N LYS A 5 8.78 -10.88 4.97
CA LYS A 5 8.88 -12.23 5.56
C LYS A 5 7.76 -13.17 5.10
N LEU A 6 6.53 -12.68 4.93
CA LEU A 6 5.41 -13.48 4.45
C LEU A 6 5.57 -13.83 2.97
N THR A 7 6.00 -12.87 2.15
CA THR A 7 6.31 -13.09 0.74
C THR A 7 7.42 -14.12 0.56
N THR A 8 8.55 -13.96 1.27
CA THR A 8 9.69 -14.88 1.21
C THR A 8 9.35 -16.28 1.73
N LYS A 9 8.36 -16.40 2.63
CA LYS A 9 7.85 -17.70 3.10
C LYS A 9 7.12 -18.47 1.99
N ILE A 10 6.43 -17.77 1.08
CA ILE A 10 5.74 -18.39 -0.06
C ILE A 10 6.75 -18.68 -1.19
N ASN A 11 7.62 -17.73 -1.49
CA ASN A 11 8.69 -17.90 -2.46
C ASN A 11 9.99 -17.23 -1.97
N LYS A 12 11.04 -18.02 -1.74
CA LYS A 12 12.35 -17.55 -1.24
C LYS A 12 13.04 -16.54 -2.16
N LYS A 13 12.70 -16.53 -3.45
CA LYS A 13 13.23 -15.61 -4.45
C LYS A 13 12.39 -14.35 -4.63
N SER A 14 11.26 -14.25 -3.92
CA SER A 14 10.41 -13.07 -3.92
C SER A 14 10.55 -12.33 -2.59
N LYS A 15 10.61 -11.01 -2.67
CA LYS A 15 10.60 -10.12 -1.52
C LYS A 15 9.84 -8.83 -1.82
N LEU A 16 9.64 -8.02 -0.79
CA LEU A 16 9.10 -6.67 -0.96
C LEU A 16 10.21 -5.75 -1.48
N PHE A 17 9.90 -4.93 -2.49
CA PHE A 17 10.80 -3.91 -3.01
C PHE A 17 10.30 -2.53 -2.58
N LEU A 18 11.10 -1.83 -1.77
CA LEU A 18 10.84 -0.44 -1.39
C LEU A 18 11.57 0.51 -2.35
N ASN A 19 10.82 1.13 -3.25
CA ASN A 19 11.33 2.21 -4.11
C ASN A 19 11.14 3.56 -3.42
N ARG A 20 12.16 4.43 -3.48
CA ARG A 20 12.22 5.67 -2.70
C ARG A 20 12.00 6.95 -3.52
N GLU A 21 11.36 6.79 -4.67
CA GLU A 21 11.00 7.86 -5.60
C GLU A 21 9.48 8.02 -5.67
N ALA A 22 9.03 9.24 -6.00
CA ALA A 22 7.63 9.53 -6.17
C ALA A 22 7.03 8.69 -7.31
N PRO A 23 5.84 8.09 -7.13
CA PRO A 23 5.23 7.17 -8.10
C PRO A 23 5.17 7.69 -9.54
N GLN A 24 4.92 8.99 -9.72
CA GLN A 24 4.82 9.64 -11.03
C GLN A 24 6.14 9.70 -11.80
N ILE A 25 7.27 9.78 -11.09
CA ILE A 25 8.62 9.75 -11.68
C ILE A 25 9.10 8.30 -11.79
N LEU A 26 8.80 7.50 -10.76
CA LEU A 26 9.19 6.11 -10.69
C LEU A 26 8.58 5.30 -11.83
N PHE A 27 7.25 5.18 -11.88
CA PHE A 27 6.58 4.14 -12.69
C PHE A 27 6.88 4.16 -14.20
N PRO A 28 7.13 5.30 -14.87
CA PRO A 28 7.59 5.29 -16.26
C PRO A 28 8.85 4.43 -16.53
N ASN A 29 9.80 4.37 -15.59
CA ASN A 29 11.10 3.73 -15.80
C ASN A 29 11.07 2.18 -15.66
N PRO A 30 10.49 1.59 -14.58
CA PRO A 30 10.37 0.16 -14.40
C PRO A 30 9.49 -0.53 -15.45
N PHE A 31 8.50 0.14 -16.05
CA PHE A 31 7.61 -0.54 -17.01
C PHE A 31 8.37 -1.15 -18.17
N ASN A 32 9.36 -0.42 -18.70
CA ASN A 32 10.21 -0.89 -19.79
C ASN A 32 11.31 -1.83 -19.27
N ALA A 33 11.97 -1.46 -18.17
CA ALA A 33 13.09 -2.24 -17.62
C ALA A 33 12.65 -3.63 -17.14
N TRP A 34 11.50 -3.71 -16.47
CA TRP A 34 10.96 -4.95 -15.89
C TRP A 34 9.94 -5.64 -16.80
N LYS A 35 9.64 -5.07 -17.97
CA LYS A 35 8.65 -5.59 -18.95
C LYS A 35 7.30 -5.88 -18.28
N MET A 36 6.82 -4.93 -17.49
CA MET A 36 5.58 -5.09 -16.73
C MET A 36 4.40 -5.20 -17.70
N THR A 37 3.54 -6.20 -17.51
CA THR A 37 2.31 -6.36 -18.31
C THR A 37 1.06 -5.94 -17.55
N HIS A 38 1.10 -6.04 -16.21
CA HIS A 38 -0.03 -5.73 -15.34
C HIS A 38 0.42 -4.93 -14.11
N LEU A 39 -0.37 -3.93 -13.74
CA LEU A 39 -0.29 -3.21 -12.48
C LEU A 39 -1.62 -3.37 -11.74
N VAL A 40 -1.57 -3.89 -10.51
CA VAL A 40 -2.77 -4.21 -9.72
C VAL A 40 -2.78 -3.44 -8.40
N PRO A 41 -3.17 -2.15 -8.39
CA PRO A 41 -3.28 -1.39 -7.15
C PRO A 41 -4.65 -1.61 -6.50
N GLU A 42 -4.68 -1.50 -5.18
CA GLU A 42 -5.94 -1.36 -4.43
C GLU A 42 -6.57 0.02 -4.70
N ARG A 43 -7.90 0.08 -4.79
CA ARG A 43 -8.67 1.32 -4.88
C ARG A 43 -8.49 2.11 -3.60
N ALA A 44 -8.01 3.34 -3.73
CA ALA A 44 -7.96 4.31 -2.66
C ALA A 44 -8.92 5.46 -2.97
N THR A 45 -9.73 5.86 -1.98
CA THR A 45 -10.72 6.96 -2.12
C THR A 45 -10.25 8.25 -1.44
N ASP A 46 -8.99 8.31 -1.00
CA ASP A 46 -8.44 9.50 -0.34
C ASP A 46 -8.10 10.62 -1.35
N ALA A 47 -7.96 11.85 -0.86
CA ALA A 47 -7.70 13.01 -1.71
C ALA A 47 -6.35 12.94 -2.47
N TYR A 48 -5.39 12.18 -1.94
CA TYR A 48 -4.07 11.95 -2.52
C TYR A 48 -4.12 10.92 -3.67
N ALA A 49 -5.16 10.07 -3.71
CA ALA A 49 -5.40 9.15 -4.82
C ALA A 49 -5.60 9.86 -6.18
N ARG A 50 -5.85 11.17 -6.22
CA ARG A 50 -5.87 11.97 -7.45
C ARG A 50 -4.52 11.99 -8.16
N GLU A 51 -3.42 12.07 -7.42
CA GLU A 51 -2.06 11.98 -8.02
C GLU A 51 -1.81 10.56 -8.57
N ARG A 52 -2.38 9.53 -7.94
CA ARG A 52 -2.31 8.15 -8.43
C ARG A 52 -3.09 7.95 -9.74
N ALA A 53 -4.15 8.71 -9.99
CA ALA A 53 -4.89 8.63 -11.26
C ALA A 53 -3.99 9.01 -12.45
N VAL A 54 -3.06 9.95 -12.26
CA VAL A 54 -2.05 10.32 -13.28
C VAL A 54 -1.12 9.13 -13.56
N VAL A 55 -0.63 8.47 -12.52
CA VAL A 55 0.21 7.26 -12.64
C VAL A 55 -0.53 6.15 -13.38
N MET A 56 -1.79 5.89 -13.02
CA MET A 56 -2.61 4.88 -13.68
C MET A 56 -2.84 5.19 -15.17
N LYS A 57 -3.02 6.47 -15.51
CA LYS A 57 -3.17 6.90 -16.90
C LYS A 57 -1.87 6.67 -17.69
N ALA A 58 -0.73 7.11 -17.15
CA ALA A 58 0.58 6.89 -17.77
C ALA A 58 0.89 5.39 -17.93
N THR A 59 0.51 4.56 -16.95
CA THR A 59 0.67 3.10 -17.00
C THR A 59 -0.10 2.50 -18.18
N LYS A 60 -1.36 2.91 -18.36
CA LYS A 60 -2.18 2.46 -19.50
C LYS A 60 -1.64 2.92 -20.84
N GLU A 61 -1.13 4.16 -20.91
CA GLU A 61 -0.51 4.71 -22.12
C GLU A 61 0.77 3.96 -22.53
N SER A 62 1.51 3.42 -21.56
CA SER A 62 2.67 2.53 -21.79
C SER A 62 2.30 1.09 -22.18
N GLY A 63 1.01 0.79 -22.39
CA GLY A 63 0.55 -0.55 -22.80
C GLY A 63 0.46 -1.57 -21.67
N VAL A 64 0.55 -1.13 -20.41
CA VAL A 64 0.42 -1.99 -19.22
C VAL A 64 -1.04 -2.01 -18.77
N GLU A 65 -1.59 -3.21 -18.51
CA GLU A 65 -2.96 -3.35 -18.03
C GLU A 65 -3.06 -2.93 -16.55
N VAL A 66 -4.00 -2.05 -16.23
CA VAL A 66 -4.24 -1.61 -14.85
C VAL A 66 -5.55 -2.20 -14.32
N VAL A 67 -5.43 -3.08 -13.32
CA VAL A 67 -6.58 -3.74 -12.67
C VAL A 67 -6.75 -3.18 -11.26
N VAL A 68 -7.82 -2.43 -11.02
CA VAL A 68 -8.10 -1.85 -9.70
C VAL A 68 -9.17 -2.66 -8.97
N LYS A 69 -8.91 -2.98 -7.70
CA LYS A 69 -9.86 -3.70 -6.82
C LYS A 69 -10.08 -2.95 -5.51
N SER A 70 -11.33 -2.95 -5.04
CA SER A 70 -11.73 -2.32 -3.77
C SER A 70 -11.83 -3.39 -2.69
N ASP A 71 -10.83 -3.49 -1.83
CA ASP A 71 -10.76 -4.52 -0.77
C ASP A 71 -10.57 -3.92 0.65
N ARG A 72 -10.36 -2.61 0.76
CA ARG A 72 -10.18 -1.90 2.04
C ARG A 72 -11.46 -1.75 2.83
N SER A 73 -12.57 -1.48 2.14
CA SER A 73 -13.89 -1.25 2.70
C SER A 73 -14.80 -2.44 2.43
N LEU A 74 -15.77 -2.68 3.31
CA LEU A 74 -16.75 -3.74 3.14
C LEU A 74 -17.70 -3.48 1.96
N TYR A 75 -17.87 -2.21 1.60
CA TYR A 75 -18.70 -1.71 0.52
C TYR A 75 -17.91 -0.63 -0.23
N ASP A 76 -18.10 -0.54 -1.53
CA ASP A 76 -17.55 0.57 -2.30
C ASP A 76 -18.27 1.87 -1.91
N SER A 77 -17.50 2.93 -1.67
CA SER A 77 -18.05 4.21 -1.20
C SER A 77 -18.94 4.86 -2.27
N ASP A 78 -18.59 4.72 -3.54
CA ASP A 78 -19.37 5.33 -4.63
C ASP A 78 -20.67 4.57 -4.82
N GLU A 79 -20.64 3.23 -4.74
CA GLU A 79 -21.83 2.38 -4.76
C GLU A 79 -22.80 2.70 -3.61
N LEU A 80 -22.27 2.98 -2.40
CA LEU A 80 -23.09 3.42 -1.27
C LEU A 80 -23.81 4.75 -1.55
N VAL A 81 -23.14 5.71 -2.16
CA VAL A 81 -23.71 7.03 -2.50
C VAL A 81 -24.77 6.89 -3.60
N GLU A 82 -24.52 6.08 -4.61
CA GLU A 82 -25.48 5.78 -5.68
C GLU A 82 -26.77 5.17 -5.11
N MET A 83 -26.66 4.19 -4.20
CA MET A 83 -27.79 3.54 -3.55
C MET A 83 -28.57 4.46 -2.60
N ASN A 84 -27.95 5.56 -2.16
CA ASN A 84 -28.58 6.63 -1.39
C ASN A 84 -29.29 7.68 -2.27
N GLY A 85 -29.19 7.59 -3.60
CA GLY A 85 -29.80 8.53 -4.53
C GLY A 85 -28.91 9.71 -4.93
N SER A 86 -27.58 9.57 -4.80
CA SER A 86 -26.54 10.54 -5.16
C SER A 86 -26.13 11.64 -4.16
N PRO A 87 -26.84 11.98 -3.06
CA PRO A 87 -26.29 12.88 -2.06
C PRO A 87 -25.31 12.14 -1.14
N PRO A 88 -24.20 12.80 -0.72
CA PRO A 88 -23.28 12.25 0.26
C PRO A 88 -23.99 11.84 1.55
N ILE A 89 -23.61 10.68 2.09
CA ILE A 89 -24.20 10.15 3.31
C ILE A 89 -23.55 10.82 4.52
N MET A 90 -24.32 11.63 5.25
CA MET A 90 -23.83 12.39 6.41
C MET A 90 -24.26 11.80 7.76
N THR A 91 -25.07 10.74 7.75
CA THR A 91 -25.57 10.07 8.95
C THR A 91 -25.53 8.55 8.79
N ILE A 92 -25.53 7.81 9.91
CA ILE A 92 -25.39 6.35 9.89
C ILE A 92 -26.63 5.63 9.34
N THR A 93 -27.83 6.15 9.56
CA THR A 93 -29.08 5.49 9.16
C THR A 93 -29.22 5.35 7.64
N PRO A 94 -29.01 6.41 6.83
CA PRO A 94 -28.98 6.26 5.37
C PRO A 94 -27.87 5.32 4.89
N ALA A 95 -26.70 5.30 5.55
CA ALA A 95 -25.63 4.36 5.22
C ALA A 95 -26.06 2.90 5.41
N GLN A 96 -26.75 2.60 6.51
CA GLN A 96 -27.29 1.26 6.79
C GLN A 96 -28.37 0.86 5.79
N ASN A 97 -29.25 1.80 5.42
CA ASN A 97 -30.31 1.56 4.43
C ASN A 97 -29.74 1.35 3.03
N ALA A 98 -28.76 2.17 2.60
CA ALA A 98 -28.07 2.04 1.33
C ALA A 98 -27.31 0.70 1.24
N ARG A 99 -26.59 0.33 2.31
CA ARG A 99 -25.96 -1.00 2.46
C ARG A 99 -26.96 -2.14 2.25
N GLY A 100 -28.18 -2.02 2.78
CA GLY A 100 -29.22 -3.04 2.63
C GLY A 100 -29.60 -3.33 1.18
N LYS A 101 -29.34 -2.39 0.25
CA LYS A 101 -29.65 -2.50 -1.18
C LYS A 101 -28.51 -3.13 -1.99
N ILE A 102 -27.25 -2.99 -1.55
CA ILE A 102 -26.05 -3.50 -2.24
C ILE A 102 -25.92 -5.02 -2.13
N GLY A 103 -26.41 -5.58 -1.01
CA GLY A 103 -26.35 -7.02 -0.73
C GLY A 103 -25.23 -7.42 0.24
N GLY A 104 -24.80 -8.68 0.12
CA GLY A 104 -23.85 -9.30 1.04
C GLY A 104 -22.42 -8.82 0.85
N VAL A 105 -21.65 -8.76 1.96
CA VAL A 105 -20.22 -8.46 1.91
C VAL A 105 -19.47 -9.62 1.24
N PRO A 106 -18.57 -9.36 0.28
CA PRO A 106 -17.70 -10.38 -0.30
C PRO A 106 -16.92 -11.16 0.76
N ARG A 107 -16.72 -12.46 0.54
CA ARG A 107 -15.87 -13.27 1.43
C ARG A 107 -14.41 -12.88 1.27
N LEU A 108 -13.69 -12.92 2.39
CA LEU A 108 -12.24 -12.70 2.41
C LEU A 108 -11.52 -13.66 1.47
N ILE A 109 -10.60 -13.11 0.67
CA ILE A 109 -9.74 -13.88 -0.22
C ILE A 109 -8.70 -14.61 0.65
N PRO A 110 -8.44 -15.91 0.42
CA PRO A 110 -7.43 -16.64 1.18
C PRO A 110 -6.02 -16.13 0.84
N VAL A 111 -5.07 -16.34 1.76
CA VAL A 111 -3.65 -16.05 1.54
C VAL A 111 -3.18 -16.76 0.26
N PRO A 112 -2.45 -16.07 -0.64
CA PRO A 112 -1.94 -16.67 -1.86
C PRO A 112 -1.04 -17.86 -1.54
N LYS A 113 -1.22 -18.96 -2.29
CA LYS A 113 -0.41 -20.18 -2.14
C LYS A 113 0.85 -20.17 -2.99
N PHE A 114 0.94 -19.25 -3.95
CA PHE A 114 2.00 -19.16 -4.94
C PHE A 114 2.27 -17.70 -5.27
N ILE A 115 3.55 -17.35 -5.39
CA ILE A 115 4.04 -16.06 -5.86
C ILE A 115 5.19 -16.37 -6.83
N PRO A 116 5.19 -15.82 -8.06
CA PRO A 116 6.26 -16.05 -9.03
C PRO A 116 7.61 -15.47 -8.55
N ASP A 117 8.70 -15.93 -9.16
CA ASP A 117 10.02 -15.32 -8.93
C ASP A 117 9.99 -13.86 -9.41
N SER A 118 10.66 -12.96 -8.68
CA SER A 118 10.65 -11.53 -9.01
C SER A 118 11.42 -11.18 -10.30
N GLY A 119 12.17 -12.13 -10.86
CA GLY A 119 13.00 -11.91 -12.06
C GLY A 119 14.18 -10.98 -11.80
N GLU A 120 14.78 -10.49 -12.89
CA GLU A 120 15.77 -9.42 -12.83
C GLU A 120 15.05 -8.08 -12.63
N THR A 121 15.51 -7.29 -11.65
CA THR A 121 14.94 -5.98 -11.33
C THR A 121 15.97 -4.87 -11.51
N PRO A 122 16.54 -4.67 -12.72
CA PRO A 122 17.47 -3.58 -12.96
C PRO A 122 16.72 -2.25 -12.86
N LEU A 123 17.29 -1.29 -12.13
CA LEU A 123 16.82 0.09 -12.10
C LEU A 123 18.05 0.99 -12.19
N ASP A 124 18.40 1.38 -13.42
CA ASP A 124 19.29 2.51 -13.67
C ASP A 124 18.39 3.74 -13.82
N SER A 125 18.23 4.50 -12.76
CA SER A 125 17.59 5.80 -12.84
C SER A 125 18.30 6.76 -11.92
N ASP A 126 18.75 7.87 -12.48
CA ASP A 126 19.10 9.03 -11.69
C ASP A 126 17.86 9.46 -10.92
N GLN A 127 17.95 9.50 -9.59
CA GLN A 127 16.87 9.99 -8.75
C GLN A 127 16.81 11.51 -8.95
N ASP A 128 15.63 12.04 -9.25
CA ASP A 128 15.44 13.49 -9.29
C ASP A 128 15.35 13.96 -7.84
N GLN A 129 16.51 14.26 -7.24
CA GLN A 129 16.59 14.84 -5.91
C GLN A 129 16.03 16.27 -5.97
N SER A 130 14.70 16.40 -6.01
CA SER A 130 14.05 17.68 -5.76
C SER A 130 14.43 18.07 -4.33
N ARG A 131 15.36 19.03 -4.19
CA ARG A 131 15.77 19.56 -2.89
C ARG A 131 14.55 20.24 -2.27
N GLN A 132 13.86 19.54 -1.38
CA GLN A 132 12.87 20.20 -0.53
C GLN A 132 13.61 21.24 0.29
N SER A 133 13.22 22.51 0.16
CA SER A 133 13.91 23.61 0.84
C SER A 133 13.71 23.58 2.35
N LEU A 134 12.71 22.85 2.85
CA LEU A 134 12.39 22.72 4.26
C LEU A 134 12.04 21.26 4.62
N ASP A 135 12.77 20.71 5.60
CA ASP A 135 12.36 19.49 6.29
C ASP A 135 11.43 19.83 7.47
N PHE A 136 10.12 19.66 7.25
CA PHE A 136 9.10 19.83 8.30
C PHE A 136 9.27 18.87 9.48
N ASN A 137 9.94 17.74 9.25
CA ASN A 137 10.14 16.68 10.23
C ASN A 137 11.52 16.75 10.90
N SER A 138 12.32 17.79 10.65
CA SER A 138 13.66 17.96 11.23
C SER A 138 13.64 18.01 12.77
N LYS A 139 12.71 18.76 13.35
CA LYS A 139 12.64 18.99 14.81
C LYS A 139 12.56 17.72 15.66
N PRO A 140 11.72 16.72 15.34
CA PRO A 140 11.65 15.48 16.10
C PRO A 140 12.71 14.43 15.76
N ARG A 141 13.61 14.67 14.80
CA ARG A 141 14.68 13.72 14.46
C ARG A 141 15.89 13.87 15.40
N GLU A 142 16.54 12.76 15.71
CA GLU A 142 17.80 12.75 16.46
C GLU A 142 19.02 12.85 15.56
N HIS A 143 18.90 12.39 14.30
CA HIS A 143 19.96 12.33 13.30
C HIS A 143 19.43 12.67 11.90
N ASP A 144 20.34 12.92 10.96
CA ASP A 144 20.02 13.20 9.56
C ASP A 144 19.27 12.03 8.90
N GLU A 145 18.31 12.37 8.04
CA GLU A 145 17.56 11.43 7.22
C GLU A 145 18.42 11.02 6.02
N LYS A 146 18.71 9.71 5.90
CA LYS A 146 19.55 9.17 4.82
C LYS A 146 18.81 8.14 3.97
N SER A 147 17.55 7.89 4.29
CA SER A 147 16.82 6.82 3.63
C SER A 147 16.55 7.16 2.18
N HIS A 148 16.32 8.43 1.83
CA HIS A 148 16.00 8.89 0.48
C HIS A 148 17.21 9.36 -0.36
N ASP A 149 18.44 9.17 0.11
CA ASP A 149 19.65 9.60 -0.61
C ASP A 149 19.80 8.96 -1.99
N ASN A 150 19.31 7.72 -2.13
CA ASN A 150 19.33 6.95 -3.36
C ASN A 150 17.97 6.27 -3.59
N LEU A 151 17.69 5.92 -4.85
CA LEU A 151 16.47 5.21 -5.24
C LEU A 151 16.38 3.84 -4.55
N THR A 152 17.50 3.13 -4.59
CA THR A 152 17.82 2.02 -3.69
C THR A 152 18.25 2.61 -2.36
N GLY A 153 17.93 1.99 -1.23
CA GLY A 153 18.26 2.52 0.10
C GLY A 153 19.76 2.76 0.32
N PRO A 154 20.16 3.21 1.52
CA PRO A 154 21.56 3.60 1.80
C PRO A 154 22.59 2.50 1.51
N ASN A 155 22.17 1.22 1.54
CA ASN A 155 23.02 0.07 1.24
C ASN A 155 22.95 -0.42 -0.22
N GLY A 156 22.29 0.32 -1.11
CA GLY A 156 22.07 -0.08 -2.50
C GLY A 156 21.03 -1.19 -2.67
N ASP A 157 20.14 -1.40 -1.69
CA ASP A 157 19.11 -2.43 -1.71
C ASP A 157 17.68 -1.87 -1.60
N PHE A 158 16.69 -2.70 -1.92
CA PHE A 158 15.27 -2.34 -1.79
C PHE A 158 14.70 -2.75 -0.43
N GLU A 159 15.55 -2.90 0.60
CA GLU A 159 15.08 -3.31 1.91
C GLU A 159 14.23 -2.21 2.55
N PRO A 160 13.18 -2.59 3.32
CA PRO A 160 12.35 -1.61 4.01
C PRO A 160 13.17 -0.77 4.99
N THR A 161 12.96 0.54 4.93
CA THR A 161 13.66 1.53 5.73
C THR A 161 13.53 1.27 7.23
N THR A 162 14.63 1.45 7.97
CA THR A 162 14.65 1.35 9.44
C THR A 162 14.34 2.69 10.10
N LEU A 163 13.95 2.67 11.38
CA LEU A 163 13.71 3.91 12.13
C LEU A 163 14.99 4.73 12.32
N GLU A 164 16.14 4.07 12.43
CA GLU A 164 17.45 4.70 12.50
C GLU A 164 17.78 5.46 11.20
N GLU A 165 17.49 4.85 10.04
CA GLU A 165 17.71 5.48 8.73
C GLU A 165 16.87 6.74 8.49
N VAL A 166 15.69 6.84 9.10
CA VAL A 166 14.85 8.05 9.07
C VAL A 166 15.13 9.02 10.22
N GLY A 167 16.07 8.70 11.11
CA GLY A 167 16.47 9.55 12.22
C GLY A 167 15.49 9.59 13.40
N PHE A 168 14.64 8.57 13.57
CA PHE A 168 13.61 8.53 14.61
C PHE A 168 13.82 7.39 15.62
N LEU A 169 13.43 7.63 16.86
CA LEU A 169 13.22 6.59 17.87
C LEU A 169 11.73 6.35 18.12
N THR A 170 11.37 5.12 18.50
CA THR A 170 9.99 4.77 18.84
C THR A 170 9.88 4.07 20.18
N THR A 171 8.90 4.49 20.97
CA THR A 171 8.55 3.91 22.28
C THR A 171 7.20 3.20 22.26
N THR A 172 6.52 3.14 21.11
CA THR A 172 5.16 2.59 21.05
C THR A 172 5.11 1.10 21.39
N GLU A 173 4.13 0.72 22.21
CA GLU A 173 3.81 -0.67 22.53
C GLU A 173 3.13 -1.39 21.35
N HIS A 174 2.46 -0.64 20.48
CA HIS A 174 1.74 -1.20 19.35
C HIS A 174 2.68 -1.49 18.18
N ARG A 175 2.98 -2.78 17.97
CA ARG A 175 3.82 -3.23 16.87
C ARG A 175 2.97 -3.50 15.62
N GLY A 176 3.39 -2.95 14.48
CA GLY A 176 2.72 -3.12 13.19
C GLY A 176 2.96 -4.49 12.53
N GLY A 177 2.08 -4.86 11.59
CA GLY A 177 2.23 -6.03 10.72
C GLY A 177 1.06 -7.02 10.76
N GLU A 178 0.77 -7.66 9.62
CA GLU A 178 -0.36 -8.58 9.44
C GLU A 178 -0.38 -9.73 10.46
N ASN A 179 0.78 -10.35 10.72
CA ASN A 179 0.89 -11.45 11.68
C ASN A 179 0.46 -11.07 13.09
N LEU A 180 0.61 -9.79 13.48
CA LEU A 180 0.17 -9.29 14.78
C LEU A 180 -1.32 -8.92 14.74
N ALA A 181 -1.78 -8.34 13.63
CA ALA A 181 -3.20 -8.03 13.43
C ALA A 181 -4.10 -9.27 13.45
N ARG A 182 -3.60 -10.41 12.91
CA ARG A 182 -4.29 -11.71 12.94
C ARG A 182 -4.28 -12.41 14.29
N ARG A 183 -3.43 -11.99 15.24
CA ARG A 183 -3.44 -12.62 16.56
C ARG A 183 -4.77 -12.28 17.24
N PRO A 184 -5.54 -13.27 17.69
CA PRO A 184 -6.68 -12.99 18.53
C PRO A 184 -6.16 -12.29 19.77
N GLY A 185 -6.42 -10.99 19.92
CA GLY A 185 -6.17 -10.33 21.20
C GLY A 185 -6.96 -11.07 22.28
N LYS A 186 -6.40 -11.25 23.47
CA LYS A 186 -7.13 -11.77 24.63
C LYS A 186 -8.48 -11.02 24.72
N GLY A 187 -9.60 -11.72 24.52
CA GLY A 187 -10.96 -11.15 24.58
C GLY A 187 -11.69 -10.81 23.26
N ARG A 188 -11.06 -10.79 22.08
CA ARG A 188 -11.73 -10.28 20.85
C ARG A 188 -12.65 -11.27 20.11
N CYS A 189 -12.48 -12.58 20.29
CA CYS A 189 -13.31 -13.59 19.60
C CYS A 189 -13.65 -14.83 20.45
N GLN A 190 -13.33 -14.85 21.74
CA GLN A 190 -13.52 -16.03 22.58
C GLN A 190 -14.94 -16.15 23.17
N THR A 191 -15.75 -15.09 23.13
CA THR A 191 -16.99 -15.00 23.92
C THR A 191 -18.29 -15.29 23.16
N ARG A 192 -18.24 -15.94 21.99
CA ARG A 192 -19.45 -16.18 21.15
C ARG A 192 -19.65 -17.65 20.70
N ARG A 193 -19.28 -18.60 21.55
CA ARG A 193 -19.69 -20.02 21.42
C ARG A 193 -20.38 -20.52 22.70
N GLN A 194 -21.35 -19.76 23.21
CA GLN A 194 -22.34 -20.25 24.16
C GLN A 194 -23.62 -19.44 23.98
N ARG A 195 -24.50 -19.91 23.09
CA ARG A 195 -25.95 -19.71 23.06
C ARG A 195 -26.51 -20.51 21.89
#